data_AF-A0A2V9PS86-F1
#
_entry.id   AF-A0A2V9PS86-F1
#
_cell.length_a   1.000
_cell.length_b   1.000
_cell.length_c   1.000
_cell.angle_alpha   90.00
_cell.angle_beta   90.00
_cell.angle_gamma   90.00
#
_symmetry.space_group_name_H-M   'P 1'
#
loop_
_entity.id
_entity.type
_entity.pdbx_description
1 polymer ?
#
loop_
_entity_poly.entity_id
_entity_poly.type
_entity_poly.pdbx_seq_one_letter_code
_entity_poly.pdbx_strand_id
1 'polypeptide(L)'
;MKRYSVYVTPVCDGGSKLMADVDLVRFAVVDGGTTAFSCSFDSWAKLRMELLRANVLSPAYLSQAEDKFYRGESWQSPDTVPMTDEQMKEMKLKRQPEQKAISA
;
A
#
# COMPACT_ATOMS: atom_id res chain seq x y z
N MET A 1 18.17 -2.58 -8.48
CA MET A 1 16.99 -2.27 -7.63
C MET A 1 15.87 -1.80 -8.52
N LYS A 2 14.71 -2.46 -8.48
CA LYS A 2 13.57 -2.11 -9.33
C LYS A 2 12.75 -1.00 -8.66
N ARG A 3 12.09 -0.17 -9.47
CA ARG A 3 11.25 0.93 -8.99
C ARG A 3 9.78 0.61 -9.24
N TYR A 4 8.94 0.94 -8.29
CA TYR A 4 7.51 0.62 -8.31
C TYR A 4 6.67 1.82 -7.92
N SER A 5 5.45 1.91 -8.43
CA SER A 5 4.46 2.81 -7.85
C SER A 5 3.85 2.16 -6.61
N VAL A 6 3.60 2.95 -5.57
CA VAL A 6 3.06 2.44 -4.31
C VAL A 6 1.67 3.02 -4.08
N TYR A 7 0.75 2.19 -3.61
CA TYR A 7 -0.60 2.57 -3.26
C TYR A 7 -0.92 2.18 -1.82
N VAL A 8 -1.56 3.10 -1.12
CA VAL A 8 -2.16 2.90 0.21
C VAL A 8 -3.65 3.16 0.05
N THR A 9 -4.46 2.15 0.31
CA THR A 9 -5.91 2.24 0.17
C THR A 9 -6.57 1.89 1.49
N PRO A 10 -7.29 2.83 2.14
CA PRO A 10 -8.17 2.51 3.26
C PRO A 10 -9.25 1.53 2.78
N VAL A 11 -9.53 0.49 3.55
CA VAL A 11 -10.60 -0.47 3.26
C VAL A 11 -11.74 -0.22 4.22
N CYS A 12 -12.83 0.35 3.70
CA CYS A 12 -14.06 0.54 4.46
C CYS A 12 -14.98 -0.65 4.19
N ASP A 13 -15.33 -1.43 5.21
CA ASP A 13 -16.45 -2.35 5.11
C ASP A 13 -17.71 -1.51 4.91
N GLY A 14 -18.41 -1.71 3.80
CA GLY A 14 -19.46 -0.84 3.25
C GLY A 14 -20.71 -0.61 4.10
N GLY A 15 -20.68 -0.91 5.40
CA GLY A 15 -21.72 -0.60 6.37
C GLY A 15 -21.33 0.62 7.20
N SER A 16 -21.58 1.82 6.66
CA SER A 16 -21.84 3.05 7.41
C SER A 16 -21.23 3.11 8.83
N LYS A 17 -19.92 3.36 8.93
CA LYS A 17 -19.34 3.90 10.16
C LYS A 17 -18.30 4.95 9.84
N LEU A 18 -18.35 5.98 10.67
CA LEU A 18 -17.46 7.13 10.72
C LEU A 18 -16.00 6.75 10.45
N MET A 19 -15.23 7.70 9.92
CA MET A 19 -13.79 7.61 9.58
C MET A 19 -12.87 7.08 10.69
N ALA A 20 -13.41 6.81 11.89
CA ALA A 20 -12.73 6.26 13.04
C ALA A 20 -12.59 4.71 13.03
N ASP A 21 -13.35 3.97 12.21
CA ASP A 21 -13.33 2.47 12.18
C ASP A 21 -12.63 1.91 10.93
N VAL A 22 -11.81 2.70 10.21
CA VAL A 22 -10.93 2.15 9.15
C VAL A 22 -9.75 1.46 9.82
N ASP A 23 -9.97 0.24 10.30
CA ASP A 23 -8.89 -0.58 10.82
C ASP A 23 -8.09 -1.17 9.66
N LEU A 24 -8.73 -1.55 8.55
CA LEU A 24 -8.02 -2.24 7.48
C LEU A 24 -7.41 -1.29 6.44
N VAL A 25 -6.13 -1.47 6.15
CA VAL A 25 -5.42 -0.76 5.07
C VAL A 25 -4.78 -1.75 4.10
N ARG A 26 -4.96 -1.52 2.80
CA ARG A 26 -4.28 -2.27 1.74
C ARG A 26 -3.06 -1.50 1.26
N PHE A 27 -1.93 -2.18 1.23
CA PHE A 27 -0.70 -1.69 0.62
C PHE A 27 -0.43 -2.48 -0.66
N ALA A 28 -0.19 -1.78 -1.76
CA ALA A 28 0.06 -2.39 -3.06
C ALA A 28 1.28 -1.76 -3.75
N VAL A 29 2.01 -2.61 -4.46
CA VAL A 29 3.18 -2.28 -5.26
C VAL A 29 2.84 -2.59 -6.70
N VAL A 30 2.89 -1.56 -7.55
CA VAL A 30 2.46 -1.59 -8.95
C VAL A 30 3.67 -1.46 -9.87
N ASP A 31 3.70 -2.31 -10.89
CA ASP A 31 4.75 -2.36 -11.91
C ASP A 31 4.09 -2.32 -13.29
N GLY A 32 4.43 -1.33 -14.12
CA GLY A 32 3.87 -1.19 -15.46
C GLY A 32 2.34 -1.08 -15.51
N GLY A 33 1.71 -0.55 -14.46
CA GLY A 33 0.24 -0.42 -14.35
C GLY A 33 -0.47 -1.65 -13.77
N THR A 34 0.25 -2.74 -13.50
CA THR A 34 -0.31 -3.95 -12.89
C THR A 34 0.11 -4.04 -11.42
N THR A 35 -0.82 -4.39 -10.53
CA THR A 35 -0.48 -4.71 -9.14
C THR A 35 0.39 -5.95 -9.12
N ALA A 36 1.69 -5.78 -8.84
CA ALA A 36 2.65 -6.87 -8.80
C ALA A 36 2.63 -7.58 -7.45
N PHE A 37 2.52 -6.81 -6.37
CA PHE A 37 2.49 -7.33 -5.01
C PHE A 37 1.54 -6.52 -4.12
N SER A 38 0.94 -7.17 -3.13
CA SER A 38 0.14 -6.45 -2.13
C SER A 38 0.08 -7.20 -0.80
N CYS A 39 -0.28 -6.46 0.25
CA CYS A 39 -0.60 -6.98 1.58
C CYS A 39 -1.67 -6.11 2.24
N SER A 40 -2.38 -6.66 3.21
CA SER A 40 -3.32 -5.91 4.05
C SER A 40 -2.79 -5.85 5.47
N PHE A 41 -3.08 -4.75 6.17
CA PHE A 41 -2.71 -4.53 7.57
C PHE A 41 -3.95 -4.09 8.35
N ASP A 42 -4.09 -4.61 9.57
CA ASP A 42 -5.25 -4.31 10.44
C ASP A 42 -5.20 -2.93 11.10
N SER A 43 -4.22 -2.08 10.74
CA SER A 43 -4.23 -0.63 11.06
C SER A 43 -3.20 0.12 10.23
N TRP A 44 -3.43 1.42 10.03
CA TRP A 44 -2.41 2.33 9.51
C TRP A 44 -1.13 2.32 10.36
N ALA A 45 -1.25 2.27 11.70
CA ALA A 45 -0.09 2.24 12.59
C ALA A 45 0.80 1.01 12.33
N LYS A 46 0.21 -0.17 12.10
CA LYS A 46 0.95 -1.39 11.71
C LYS A 46 1.65 -1.20 10.37
N LEU A 47 0.95 -0.69 9.36
CA LEU A 47 1.53 -0.42 8.04
C LEU A 47 2.70 0.56 8.14
N ARG A 48 2.53 1.70 8.83
CA ARG A 48 3.55 2.73 9.02
C ARG A 48 4.80 2.17 9.68
N MET A 49 4.64 1.39 10.75
CA MET A 49 5.76 0.76 11.44
C MET A 49 6.54 -0.17 10.52
N GLU A 50 5.86 -1.03 9.75
CA GLU A 50 6.53 -1.95 8.83
C GLU A 50 7.24 -1.21 7.68
N LEU A 51 6.62 -0.16 7.12
CA LEU A 51 7.23 0.65 6.07
C LEU A 51 8.49 1.40 6.55
N LEU A 52 8.49 1.89 7.79
CA LEU A 52 9.66 2.48 8.43
C LEU A 52 10.74 1.43 8.70
N ARG A 53 10.34 0.27 9.26
CA ARG A 53 11.25 -0.83 9.58
C ARG A 53 11.98 -1.34 8.34
N ALA A 54 11.25 -1.51 7.24
CA ALA A 54 11.80 -1.95 5.96
C ALA A 54 12.42 -0.82 5.12
N ASN A 55 12.39 0.44 5.61
CA ASN A 55 12.88 1.63 4.90
C ASN A 55 12.34 1.77 3.47
N VAL A 56 11.02 1.59 3.30
CA VAL A 56 10.35 1.62 2.00
C VAL A 56 9.92 3.02 1.62
N LEU A 57 9.27 3.74 2.53
CA LEU A 57 8.81 5.12 2.30
C LEU A 57 9.54 6.09 3.20
N SER A 58 9.80 7.28 2.66
CA SER A 58 10.32 8.39 3.45
C SER A 58 9.27 8.87 4.47
N PRO A 59 9.68 9.50 5.59
CA PRO A 59 8.75 10.09 6.55
C PRO A 59 7.76 11.07 5.93
N ALA A 60 8.17 11.82 4.89
CA ALA A 60 7.30 12.76 4.19
C ALA A 60 6.17 12.04 3.43
N TYR A 61 6.47 10.93 2.73
CA TYR A 61 5.45 10.14 2.03
C TYR A 61 4.51 9.43 3.00
N LEU A 62 5.04 8.97 4.13
CA LEU A 62 4.21 8.39 5.20
C LEU A 62 3.22 9.43 5.75
N SER A 63 3.65 10.66 6.01
CA SER A 63 2.74 11.73 6.47
C SER A 63 1.68 12.10 5.44
N GLN A 64 2.01 12.10 4.14
CA GLN A 64 1.01 12.36 3.09
C GLN A 64 -0.01 11.21 2.97
N ALA A 65 0.47 9.97 3.00
CA ALA A 65 -0.39 8.79 2.97
C ALA A 65 -1.30 8.71 4.20
N GLU A 66 -0.79 9.11 5.37
CA GLU A 66 -1.54 9.19 6.62
C GLU A 66 -2.69 10.20 6.56
N ASP A 67 -2.43 11.43 6.09
CA ASP A 67 -3.48 12.45 5.93
C ASP A 67 -4.59 11.96 4.98
N LYS A 68 -4.23 11.32 3.87
CA LYS A 68 -5.20 10.72 2.94
C LYS A 68 -5.96 9.55 3.56
N PHE A 69 -5.27 8.65 4.25
CA PHE A 69 -5.87 7.51 4.91
C PHE A 69 -6.96 7.93 5.91
N TYR A 70 -6.69 8.92 6.76
CA TYR A 70 -7.68 9.42 7.74
C TYR A 70 -8.82 10.22 7.09
N ARG A 71 -8.65 10.70 5.86
CA ARG A 71 -9.73 11.23 5.01
C ARG A 71 -10.48 10.15 4.24
N GLY A 72 -10.16 8.87 4.46
CA GLY A 72 -10.76 7.76 3.71
C GLY A 72 -10.39 7.75 2.22
N GLU A 73 -9.34 8.47 1.83
CA GLU A 73 -8.87 8.58 0.47
C GLU A 73 -7.70 7.62 0.21
N SER A 74 -7.65 7.06 -1.00
CA SER A 74 -6.44 6.34 -1.43
C SER A 74 -5.31 7.32 -1.68
N TRP A 75 -4.10 6.93 -1.29
CA TRP A 75 -2.87 7.64 -1.62
C TRP A 75 -2.04 6.82 -2.60
N GLN A 76 -1.47 7.50 -3.59
CA GLN A 76 -0.49 6.97 -4.51
C GLN A 76 0.82 7.76 -4.34
N SER A 77 1.96 7.06 -4.37
CA SER A 77 3.25 7.74 -4.37
C SER A 77 3.40 8.66 -5.59
N PRO A 78 3.83 9.92 -5.41
CA PRO A 78 3.99 10.86 -6.52
C PRO A 78 5.08 10.41 -7.50
N ASP A 79 6.08 9.69 -6.99
CA ASP A 79 7.15 9.07 -7.77
C ASP A 79 7.18 7.56 -7.55
N THR A 80 7.93 6.87 -8.41
CA THR A 80 8.25 5.47 -8.15
C THR A 80 9.24 5.33 -6.99
N VAL A 81 9.08 4.28 -6.19
CA VAL A 81 9.88 3.96 -5.02
C VAL A 81 10.79 2.78 -5.35
N PRO A 82 12.12 2.88 -5.11
CA PRO A 82 13.00 1.74 -5.30
C PRO A 82 12.76 0.72 -4.17
N MET A 83 12.58 -0.55 -4.51
CA MET A 83 12.43 -1.64 -3.54
C MET A 83 13.31 -2.83 -3.91
N THR A 84 13.90 -3.47 -2.89
CA THR A 84 14.64 -4.74 -3.03
C THR A 84 13.74 -5.93 -2.71
N ASP A 85 14.12 -7.12 -3.15
CA ASP A 85 13.37 -8.35 -2.87
C ASP A 85 13.34 -8.66 -1.37
N GLU A 86 14.40 -8.31 -0.63
CA GLU A 86 14.46 -8.41 0.84
C GLU A 86 13.41 -7.51 1.50
N GLN A 87 13.29 -6.25 1.07
CA GLN A 87 12.27 -5.33 1.59
C GLN A 87 10.86 -5.84 1.31
N MET A 88 10.62 -6.37 0.12
CA MET A 88 9.32 -6.96 -0.26
C MET A 88 8.99 -8.17 0.61
N LYS A 89 9.98 -9.03 0.89
CA LYS A 89 9.87 -10.20 1.77
C LYS A 89 9.63 -9.79 3.23
N GLU A 90 10.37 -8.81 3.72
CA GLU A 90 10.22 -8.27 5.08
C GLU A 90 8.83 -7.68 5.31
N MET A 91 8.29 -6.97 4.32
CA MET A 91 6.93 -6.44 4.30
C MET A 91 5.86 -7.53 4.07
N LYS A 92 6.28 -8.80 3.91
CA LYS A 92 5.41 -9.97 3.66
C LYS A 92 4.48 -9.77 2.46
N LEU A 93 4.95 -9.04 1.44
CA LEU A 93 4.13 -8.76 0.27
C LEU A 93 3.92 -10.03 -0.55
N LYS A 94 2.66 -10.29 -0.91
CA LYS A 94 2.30 -11.45 -1.71
C LYS A 94 2.21 -11.04 -3.17
N ARG A 95 2.90 -11.79 -4.04
CA ARG A 95 2.79 -11.62 -5.49
C ARG A 95 1.33 -11.82 -5.87
N GLN A 96 0.77 -10.84 -6.58
CA GLN A 96 -0.57 -11.00 -7.10
C GLN A 96 -0.51 -11.86 -8.35
N PRO A 97 -1.50 -12.74 -8.57
CA PRO A 97 -1.62 -13.42 -9.85
C PRO A 97 -1.70 -12.35 -10.93
N GLU A 98 -0.88 -12.49 -11.97
CA GLU A 98 -1.01 -11.65 -13.16
C GLU A 98 -2.47 -11.77 -13.59
N GLN A 99 -3.20 -10.64 -13.57
CA GLN A 99 -4.54 -10.61 -14.14
C GLN A 99 -4.35 -10.98 -15.61
N LYS A 100 -4.61 -12.25 -15.96
CA LYS A 100 -4.82 -12.63 -17.35
C LYS A 100 -5.91 -11.68 -17.82
N ALA A 101 -5.55 -10.78 -18.74
CA ALA A 101 -6.52 -10.03 -19.49
C ALA A 101 -7.53 -11.07 -20.00
N ILE A 102 -8.76 -10.99 -19.50
CA ILE A 102 -9.86 -11.72 -20.08
C ILE A 102 -10.07 -10.99 -21.39
N SER A 103 -9.39 -11.43 -22.44
CA SER A 103 -9.63 -10.95 -23.79
C SER A 103 -11.11 -11.24 -24.09
N ALA A 104 -11.86 -10.16 -24.32
CA ALA A 104 -13.26 -10.20 -24.73
C ALA A 104 -13.43 -10.91 -26.09
#